data_AF-A0AA96YR16-F1
#
_entry.id   AF-A0AA96YR16-F1
#
_cell.length_a   1.000
_cell.length_b   1.000
_cell.length_c   1.000
_cell.angle_alpha   90.00
_cell.angle_beta   90.00
_cell.angle_gamma   90.00
#
_symmetry.space_group_name_H-M   'P 1'
#
loop_
_entity.id
_entity.type
_entity.pdbx_description
1 polymer ?
#
loop_
_entity_poly.entity_id
_entity_poly.type
_entity_poly.pdbx_seq_one_letter_code
_entity_poly.pdbx_strand_id
1 'polypeptide(L)'
;MSQIAIESPVTKRKGIFARAWNSLNSKVAKSLYKYVASPLLLWMAARGFAQAADLAAAGAEDAGDTFGEGSSVMYYIMIGEAVLVFLAFMRAQNPALLLLIPVFIVGTKIVFGLIEAPSTGG
;
A
#
# COMPACT_ATOMS: atom_id res chain seq x y z
N MET A 1 -52.52 -36.15 52.13
CA MET A 1 -51.12 -35.86 52.47
C MET A 1 -50.55 -34.93 51.41
N SER A 2 -49.96 -33.83 51.86
CA SER A 2 -49.59 -32.65 51.07
C SER A 2 -48.46 -32.95 50.07
N GLN A 3 -48.60 -32.57 48.80
CA GLN A 3 -47.48 -32.52 47.86
C GLN A 3 -46.62 -31.29 48.17
N ILE A 4 -45.35 -31.52 48.49
CA ILE A 4 -44.34 -30.48 48.64
C ILE A 4 -43.90 -30.06 47.24
N ALA A 5 -44.37 -28.90 46.77
CA ALA A 5 -43.82 -28.25 45.59
C ALA A 5 -42.44 -27.67 45.94
N ILE A 6 -41.37 -28.33 45.47
CA ILE A 6 -40.00 -27.80 45.55
C ILE A 6 -39.80 -26.91 44.33
N GLU A 7 -40.09 -25.61 44.46
CA GLU A 7 -39.60 -24.62 43.50
C GLU A 7 -38.09 -24.46 43.70
N SER A 8 -37.31 -25.12 42.85
CA SER A 8 -35.87 -24.85 42.77
C SER A 8 -35.66 -23.60 41.92
N PRO A 9 -35.00 -22.53 42.44
CA PRO A 9 -34.55 -21.45 41.58
C PRO A 9 -33.32 -21.94 40.83
N VAL A 10 -33.51 -22.71 39.75
CA VAL A 10 -32.44 -22.98 38.80
C VAL A 10 -32.18 -21.66 38.06
N THR A 11 -31.46 -20.75 38.72
CA THR A 11 -30.97 -19.54 38.09
C THR A 11 -30.08 -19.96 36.93
N LYS A 12 -30.56 -19.72 35.71
CA LYS A 12 -29.87 -20.00 34.45
C LYS A 12 -28.52 -19.27 34.47
N ARG A 13 -27.44 -19.94 34.92
CA ARG A 13 -26.13 -19.31 35.05
C ARG A 13 -25.68 -18.91 33.65
N LYS A 14 -25.60 -17.60 33.38
CA LYS A 14 -25.05 -17.06 32.12
C LYS A 14 -23.69 -17.72 31.89
N GLY A 15 -23.50 -18.30 30.70
CA GLY A 15 -22.29 -19.04 30.33
C GLY A 15 -21.02 -18.20 30.48
N ILE A 16 -19.87 -18.87 30.56
CA ILE A 16 -18.56 -18.23 30.83
C ILE A 16 -18.26 -17.13 29.81
N PHE A 17 -18.61 -17.37 28.54
CA PHE A 17 -18.55 -16.37 27.46
C PHE A 17 -19.45 -15.16 27.69
N ALA A 18 -20.69 -15.37 28.14
CA ALA A 18 -21.61 -14.28 28.44
C ALA A 18 -21.18 -13.47 29.67
N ARG A 19 -20.43 -14.07 30.60
CA ARG A 19 -19.82 -13.37 31.74
C ARG A 19 -18.60 -12.56 31.31
N ALA A 20 -17.73 -13.13 30.48
CA ALA A 20 -16.61 -12.42 29.88
C ALA A 20 -17.07 -11.24 29.00
N TRP A 21 -18.15 -11.40 28.24
CA TRP A 21 -18.71 -10.32 27.42
C TRP A 21 -19.25 -9.16 28.26
N ASN A 22 -19.86 -9.46 29.41
CA ASN A 22 -20.35 -8.43 30.33
C ASN A 22 -19.22 -7.73 31.11
N SER A 23 -18.10 -8.39 31.39
CA SER A 23 -16.95 -7.75 32.05
C SER A 23 -16.23 -6.77 31.13
N LEU A 24 -16.26 -7.01 29.81
CA LEU A 24 -15.78 -6.08 28.77
C LEU A 24 -16.63 -4.81 28.63
N ASN A 25 -17.89 -4.83 29.06
CA ASN A 25 -18.79 -3.67 29.01
C ASN A 25 -18.76 -2.83 30.32
N SER A 26 -17.76 -3.04 31.18
CA SER A 26 -17.57 -2.24 32.40
C SER A 26 -16.91 -0.88 32.08
N LYS A 27 -17.15 0.13 32.93
CA LYS A 27 -16.55 1.47 32.78
C LYS A 27 -15.01 1.41 32.79
N VAL A 28 -14.43 0.49 33.56
CA VAL A 28 -12.99 0.24 33.65
C VAL A 28 -12.45 -0.36 32.35
N ALA A 29 -13.17 -1.31 31.73
CA ALA A 29 -12.78 -1.85 30.43
C ALA A 29 -12.83 -0.78 29.33
N LYS A 30 -13.82 0.13 29.36
CA LYS A 30 -13.90 1.26 28.43
C LYS A 30 -12.77 2.27 28.64
N SER A 31 -12.39 2.58 29.88
CA SER A 31 -11.25 3.47 30.16
C SER A 31 -9.93 2.82 29.77
N LEU A 32 -9.73 1.54 30.06
CA LEU A 32 -8.51 0.81 29.67
C LEU A 32 -8.39 0.72 28.14
N TYR A 33 -9.50 0.47 27.44
CA TYR A 33 -9.52 0.49 25.99
C TYR A 33 -9.12 1.87 25.43
N LYS A 34 -9.69 2.96 25.96
CA LYS A 34 -9.46 4.32 25.48
C LYS A 34 -8.07 4.88 25.80
N TYR A 35 -7.49 4.52 26.95
CA TYR A 35 -6.23 5.09 27.40
C TYR A 35 -5.02 4.18 27.19
N VAL A 36 -5.23 2.88 27.00
CA VAL A 36 -4.14 1.92 26.84
C VAL A 36 -4.26 1.22 25.50
N ALA A 37 -5.37 0.53 25.22
CA ALA A 37 -5.46 -0.29 24.00
C ALA A 37 -5.45 0.55 22.71
N SER A 38 -6.21 1.65 22.65
CA SER A 38 -6.26 2.49 21.45
C SER A 38 -4.93 3.17 21.11
N PRO A 39 -4.17 3.80 22.03
CA PRO A 39 -2.85 4.34 21.67
C PRO A 39 -1.83 3.24 21.33
N LEU A 40 -1.91 2.05 21.95
CA LEU A 40 -1.05 0.92 21.61
C LEU A 40 -1.33 0.38 20.21
N LEU A 41 -2.61 0.26 19.84
CA LEU A 41 -3.02 -0.10 18.49
C LEU A 41 -2.57 0.95 17.45
N LEU A 42 -2.69 2.23 17.79
CA LEU A 42 -2.20 3.33 16.95
C LEU A 42 -0.67 3.27 16.78
N TRP A 43 0.06 2.99 17.87
CA TRP A 43 1.51 2.85 17.85
C TRP A 43 1.97 1.61 17.07
N MET A 44 1.29 0.48 17.24
CA MET A 44 1.56 -0.74 16.46
C MET A 44 1.21 -0.56 14.98
N ALA A 45 0.12 0.13 14.65
CA ALA A 45 -0.21 0.46 13.28
C ALA A 45 0.86 1.37 12.67
N ALA A 46 1.27 2.43 13.37
CA ALA A 46 2.33 3.33 12.93
C ALA A 46 3.68 2.62 12.74
N ARG A 47 4.06 1.71 13.65
CA ARG A 47 5.23 0.83 13.50
C ARG A 47 5.08 -0.10 12.30
N GLY A 48 3.91 -0.68 12.08
CA GLY A 48 3.61 -1.51 10.92
C GLY A 48 3.74 -0.73 9.60
N PHE A 49 3.24 0.50 9.54
CA PHE A 49 3.42 1.38 8.38
C PHE A 49 4.89 1.78 8.17
N ALA A 50 5.62 2.10 9.25
CA ALA A 50 7.03 2.43 9.18
C ALA A 50 7.88 1.24 8.69
N GLN A 51 7.58 0.02 9.14
CA GLN A 51 8.26 -1.19 8.66
C GLN A 51 7.82 -1.61 7.25
N ALA A 52 6.56 -1.35 6.87
CA ALA A 52 6.10 -1.57 5.50
C ALA A 52 6.77 -0.60 4.52
N ALA A 53 7.00 0.65 4.91
CA ALA A 53 7.78 1.60 4.13
C ALA A 53 9.24 1.14 3.95
N ASP A 54 9.83 0.58 4.99
CA ASP A 54 11.19 0.01 4.97
C ASP A 54 11.28 -1.25 4.08
N LEU A 55 10.33 -2.17 4.17
CA LEU A 55 10.26 -3.32 3.26
C LEU A 55 9.99 -2.91 1.80
N ALA A 56 9.21 -1.86 1.57
CA ALA A 56 8.96 -1.34 0.23
C ALA A 56 10.16 -0.57 -0.34
N ALA A 57 11.03 -0.01 0.51
CA ALA A 57 12.25 0.67 0.10
C ALA A 57 13.21 -0.28 -0.62
N ALA A 58 13.33 -1.52 -0.13
CA ALA A 58 14.15 -2.55 -0.80
C ALA A 58 13.69 -2.85 -2.24
N GLY A 59 12.38 -2.81 -2.51
CA GLY A 59 11.86 -3.02 -3.86
C GLY A 59 11.90 -1.77 -4.75
N ALA A 60 12.06 -0.58 -4.16
CA ALA A 60 12.12 0.67 -4.91
C ALA A 60 13.46 0.84 -5.65
N GLU A 61 14.56 0.39 -5.05
CA GLU A 61 15.90 0.41 -5.65
C GLU A 61 15.98 -0.55 -6.85
N ASP A 62 15.54 -1.80 -6.68
CA ASP A 62 15.46 -2.79 -7.77
C ASP A 62 14.56 -2.32 -8.93
N ALA A 63 13.45 -1.64 -8.62
CA ALA A 63 12.58 -1.05 -9.63
C ALA A 63 13.26 0.11 -10.36
N GLY A 64 14.03 0.94 -9.65
CA GLY A 64 14.85 2.00 -10.21
C GLY A 64 15.88 1.46 -11.19
N ASP A 65 16.60 0.40 -10.82
CA ASP A 65 17.60 -0.23 -11.69
C ASP A 65 16.97 -0.92 -12.92
N THR A 66 15.75 -1.44 -12.77
CA THR A 66 15.03 -2.12 -13.87
C THR A 66 14.34 -1.16 -14.83
N PHE A 67 13.85 -0.01 -14.37
CA PHE A 67 13.05 0.91 -15.20
C PHE A 67 13.65 2.32 -15.36
N GLY A 68 14.80 2.57 -14.74
CA GLY A 68 15.47 3.86 -14.74
C GLY A 68 16.08 4.24 -16.09
N GLU A 69 16.58 5.47 -16.16
CA GLU A 69 17.07 6.10 -17.41
C GLU A 69 18.19 5.30 -18.10
N GLY A 70 19.09 4.71 -17.31
CA GLY A 70 20.21 3.91 -17.78
C GLY A 70 19.90 2.42 -17.99
N SER A 71 18.65 2.00 -17.76
CA SER A 71 18.31 0.57 -17.74
C SER A 71 18.20 -0.04 -19.14
N SER A 72 18.48 -1.34 -19.23
CA SER A 72 18.30 -2.12 -20.46
C SER A 72 16.84 -2.14 -20.94
N VAL A 73 15.88 -2.09 -20.01
CA VAL A 73 14.44 -2.00 -20.35
C VAL A 73 14.15 -0.69 -21.08
N MET A 74 14.67 0.43 -20.59
CA MET A 74 14.50 1.73 -21.23
C MET A 74 15.14 1.77 -22.62
N TYR A 75 16.31 1.14 -22.77
CA TYR A 75 16.96 0.96 -24.08
C TYR A 75 16.07 0.19 -25.07
N TYR A 76 15.44 -0.91 -24.65
CA TYR A 76 14.53 -1.66 -25.53
C TYR A 76 13.26 -0.87 -25.87
N ILE A 77 12.75 -0.06 -24.94
CA ILE A 77 11.62 0.84 -25.22
C ILE A 77 12.00 1.89 -26.27
N MET A 78 13.19 2.49 -26.17
CA MET A 78 13.69 3.43 -27.17
C MET A 78 13.83 2.79 -28.55
N ILE A 79 14.36 1.56 -28.64
CA ILE A 79 14.42 0.82 -29.91
C ILE A 79 13.02 0.53 -30.44
N GLY A 80 12.13 0.04 -29.57
CA GLY A 80 10.76 -0.31 -29.94
C GLY A 80 10.00 0.88 -30.51
N GLU A 81 10.15 2.05 -29.89
CA GLU A 81 9.57 3.29 -30.41
C GLU A 81 10.14 3.65 -31.79
N ALA A 82 11.46 3.64 -31.96
CA ALA A 82 12.08 3.97 -33.24
C ALA A 82 11.56 3.05 -34.37
N VAL A 83 11.41 1.75 -34.09
CA VAL A 83 10.83 0.79 -35.04
C VAL A 83 9.37 1.12 -35.32
N LEU A 84 8.54 1.36 -34.30
CA LEU A 84 7.12 1.68 -34.47
C LEU A 84 6.90 2.98 -35.24
N VAL A 85 7.67 4.02 -34.93
CA VAL A 85 7.64 5.30 -35.65
C VAL A 85 8.06 5.10 -37.10
N PHE A 86 9.07 4.28 -37.36
CA PHE A 86 9.48 3.94 -38.72
C PHE A 86 8.40 3.18 -39.49
N LEU A 87 7.75 2.19 -38.87
CA LEU A 87 6.61 1.48 -39.46
C LEU A 87 5.43 2.42 -39.74
N ALA A 88 5.13 3.32 -38.80
CA ALA A 88 4.08 4.34 -38.96
C ALA A 88 4.42 5.32 -40.10
N PHE A 89 5.69 5.73 -40.21
CA PHE A 89 6.21 6.52 -41.32
C PHE A 89 6.00 5.80 -42.66
N MET A 90 6.38 4.52 -42.76
CA MET A 90 6.17 3.75 -44.00
C MET A 90 4.68 3.68 -44.39
N ARG A 91 3.78 3.54 -43.41
CA ARG A 91 2.35 3.47 -43.66
C ARG A 91 1.75 4.82 -44.07
N ALA A 92 2.09 5.90 -43.38
CA ALA A 92 1.47 7.20 -43.57
C ALA A 92 2.20 8.09 -44.60
N GLN A 93 3.46 7.76 -44.94
CA GLN A 93 4.35 8.56 -45.79
C GLN A 93 4.45 10.03 -45.32
N ASN A 94 4.28 10.25 -44.02
CA ASN A 94 4.31 11.58 -43.41
C ASN A 94 5.64 11.78 -42.65
N PRO A 95 6.54 12.65 -43.12
CA PRO A 95 7.84 12.87 -42.48
C PRO A 95 7.74 13.45 -41.07
N ALA A 96 6.62 14.07 -40.71
CA ALA A 96 6.40 14.60 -39.35
C ALA A 96 6.42 13.49 -38.28
N LEU A 97 6.11 12.25 -38.64
CA LEU A 97 6.13 11.13 -37.69
C LEU A 97 7.54 10.85 -37.15
N LEU A 98 8.59 11.08 -37.95
CA LEU A 98 9.98 10.89 -37.51
C LEU A 98 10.37 11.85 -36.37
N LEU A 99 9.67 12.97 -36.22
CA LEU A 99 9.89 13.91 -35.11
C LEU A 99 9.49 13.31 -33.75
N LEU A 100 8.68 12.25 -33.72
CA LEU A 100 8.32 11.58 -32.47
C LEU A 100 9.55 11.00 -31.78
N ILE A 101 10.54 10.50 -32.53
CA ILE A 101 11.77 9.92 -31.97
C ILE A 101 12.53 10.92 -31.07
N PRO A 102 12.98 12.09 -31.57
CA PRO A 102 13.67 13.05 -30.70
C PRO A 102 12.77 13.62 -29.61
N VAL A 103 11.46 13.78 -29.87
CA VAL A 103 10.50 14.27 -28.86
C VAL A 103 10.39 13.28 -27.70
N PHE A 104 10.32 11.98 -27.97
CA PHE A 104 10.25 10.95 -26.94
C PHE A 104 11.56 10.80 -26.18
N ILE A 105 12.71 10.85 -26.87
CA ILE A 105 14.02 10.83 -26.21
C ILE A 105 14.14 12.00 -25.23
N VAL A 106 13.85 13.23 -25.66
CA VAL A 106 13.93 14.40 -24.78
C VAL A 106 12.88 14.33 -23.67
N GLY A 107 11.65 13.91 -24.01
CA GLY A 107 10.55 13.78 -23.04
C GLY A 107 10.88 12.79 -21.93
N THR A 108 11.40 11.61 -22.26
CA THR A 108 11.81 10.60 -21.28
C THR A 108 12.95 11.09 -20.39
N LYS A 109 13.94 11.79 -20.95
CA LYS A 109 15.02 12.41 -20.16
C LYS A 109 14.52 13.47 -19.19
N ILE A 110 13.56 14.30 -19.60
CA ILE A 110 12.94 15.30 -18.71
C ILE A 110 12.18 14.60 -17.58
N VAL A 111 11.40 13.57 -17.89
CA VAL A 111 10.63 12.83 -16.89
C VAL A 111 11.55 12.18 -15.85
N PHE A 112 12.62 11.50 -16.27
CA PHE A 112 13.59 10.94 -15.34
C PHE A 112 14.33 12.01 -14.54
N GLY A 113 14.75 13.10 -15.20
CA GLY A 113 15.34 14.24 -14.52
C GLY A 113 14.43 14.84 -13.44
N LEU A 114 13.10 14.85 -13.64
CA LEU A 114 12.14 15.32 -12.64
C LEU A 114 11.95 14.32 -11.48
N ILE A 115 12.01 13.02 -11.75
CA ILE A 115 11.89 11.98 -10.71
C ILE A 115 13.14 11.95 -9.82
N GLU A 116 14.32 12.18 -10.38
CA GLU A 116 15.59 12.25 -9.63
C GLU A 116 15.80 13.61 -8.93
N ALA A 117 15.06 14.65 -9.31
CA ALA A 117 15.29 16.04 -8.88
C ALA A 117 14.98 16.43 -7.42
N PRO A 118 14.54 15.58 -6.46
CA PRO A 118 14.48 16.00 -5.07
C PRO A 118 15.40 15.16 -4.16
N SER A 119 16.71 15.43 -4.20
CA SER A 119 17.63 15.08 -3.08
C SER A 119 18.86 15.98 -2.91
N THR A 120 19.13 16.93 -3.82
CA THR A 120 20.30 17.83 -3.75
C THR A 120 20.00 19.23 -3.20
N GLY A 121 18.87 19.39 -2.50
CA GLY A 121 18.51 20.60 -1.75
C GLY A 121 18.45 20.35 -0.26
N GLY A 122 19.60 20.14 0.37
CA GLY A 122 19.78 19.96 1.82
C GLY A 122 21.24 19.79 2.20
#